data_AF-A0A7C4IQC5-F1
#
_entry.id   AF-A0A7C4IQC5-F1
#
_cell.length_a   1.000
_cell.length_b   1.000
_cell.length_c   1.000
_cell.angle_alpha   90.00
_cell.angle_beta   90.00
_cell.angle_gamma   90.00
#
_symmetry.space_group_name_H-M   'P 1'
#
loop_
_entity.id
_entity.type
_entity.pdbx_description
1 polymer ?
#
loop_
_entity_poly.entity_id
_entity_poly.type
_entity_poly.pdbx_seq_one_letter_code
_entity_poly.pdbx_strand_id
1 'polypeptide(L)'
;MFPAFGAEKQAVIARMHQQLAVLPREVPQIPVVPQENLAHILERAQGMLAMSADGSELSRRLQLLRDTVRALPTDEYLRRMTHYQQAMANDLLGRLHALRAVSNPEPPSLADLPGGLTTRFVGKTGKHVQKIYAKVNIWDNEGMEQFVREVRSVDPDVTGNPIQIFEASRHMKASYQWAAWATCLVLAPVLFLHFRRFTPSLLAIVPLACGLAQMLGLMGALDIALNPANMIVLPFLFGMGLDNGMHVMHDYEARRGRYRGMSQATGLTVLVNSLTTMVGFAALMLATHKGLQSLGRVLVIGMSCCLISTLLLPNLLVIYDRWNRRRGRLPDDADTEADDYEDETSRDAIPGRGGPPSDLSGESQGPAEPISSRCAA
;
A
#
# COMPACT_ATOMS: atom_id res chain seq x y z
N MET A 1 -28.97 -29.48 1.27
CA MET A 1 -29.32 -30.88 1.01
C MET A 1 -28.04 -31.67 1.16
N PHE A 2 -27.87 -32.43 2.24
CA PHE A 2 -26.66 -33.25 2.42
C PHE A 2 -26.61 -34.30 1.29
N PRO A 3 -25.43 -34.61 0.74
CA PRO A 3 -25.32 -35.61 -0.32
C PRO A 3 -25.88 -36.94 0.19
N ALA A 4 -26.75 -37.57 -0.61
CA ALA A 4 -27.26 -38.90 -0.29
C ALA A 4 -26.07 -39.87 -0.26
N PHE A 5 -25.76 -40.41 0.92
CA PHE A 5 -24.75 -41.44 1.06
C PHE A 5 -25.25 -42.73 0.41
N GLY A 6 -24.41 -43.41 -0.38
CA GLY A 6 -24.75 -44.71 -0.94
C GLY A 6 -25.02 -45.74 0.16
N ALA A 7 -25.97 -46.64 -0.07
CA ALA A 7 -26.42 -47.65 0.89
C ALA A 7 -25.26 -48.50 1.48
N GLU A 8 -24.22 -48.74 0.68
CA GLU A 8 -23.02 -49.46 1.09
C GLU A 8 -22.25 -48.74 2.22
N LYS A 9 -22.08 -47.41 2.12
CA LYS A 9 -21.38 -46.63 3.16
C LYS A 9 -22.17 -46.57 4.45
N GLN A 10 -23.49 -46.45 4.36
CA GLN A 10 -24.37 -46.48 5.53
C GLN A 10 -24.31 -47.82 6.26
N ALA A 11 -24.27 -48.94 5.52
CA ALA A 11 -24.12 -50.27 6.11
C ALA A 11 -22.80 -50.42 6.88
N VAL A 12 -21.69 -49.89 6.35
CA VAL A 12 -20.39 -49.90 7.05
C VAL A 12 -20.43 -49.05 8.31
N ILE A 13 -20.98 -47.83 8.25
CA ILE A 13 -21.10 -46.93 9.41
C ILE A 13 -22.00 -47.55 10.48
N ALA A 14 -23.13 -48.13 10.10
CA ALA A 14 -24.04 -48.81 11.02
C ALA A 14 -23.35 -50.00 11.72
N ARG A 15 -22.56 -50.78 10.98
CA ARG A 15 -21.77 -51.89 11.54
C ARG A 15 -20.73 -51.40 12.53
N MET A 16 -19.99 -50.35 12.20
CA MET A 16 -19.01 -49.73 13.10
C MET A 16 -19.70 -49.16 14.35
N HIS A 17 -20.84 -48.48 14.20
CA HIS A 17 -21.61 -47.95 15.31
C HIS A 17 -22.08 -49.05 16.26
N GLN A 18 -22.62 -50.16 15.72
CA GLN A 18 -23.03 -51.31 16.53
C GLN A 18 -21.85 -51.95 17.28
N GLN A 19 -20.68 -52.08 16.64
CA GLN A 19 -19.49 -52.59 17.31
C GLN A 19 -19.01 -51.68 18.44
N LEU A 20 -19.08 -50.36 18.24
CA LEU A 20 -18.70 -49.36 19.24
C LEU A 20 -19.78 -49.16 20.32
N ALA A 21 -21.01 -49.62 20.10
CA ALA A 21 -22.10 -49.49 21.08
C ALA A 21 -21.83 -50.27 22.38
N VAL A 22 -21.07 -51.36 22.29
CA VAL A 22 -20.75 -52.31 23.38
C VAL A 22 -19.50 -51.89 24.18
N LEU A 23 -18.92 -50.73 23.91
CA LEU A 23 -17.71 -50.27 24.61
C LEU A 23 -17.95 -50.12 26.13
N PRO A 24 -17.01 -50.58 26.98
CA PRO A 24 -17.09 -50.38 28.43
C PRO A 24 -16.94 -48.89 28.80
N ARG A 25 -17.48 -48.51 29.96
CA ARG A 25 -17.36 -47.12 30.47
C ARG A 25 -15.98 -46.82 31.02
N GLU A 26 -15.31 -47.83 31.56
CA GLU A 26 -13.98 -47.73 32.17
C GLU A 26 -13.09 -48.83 31.60
N VAL A 27 -11.78 -48.59 31.62
CA VAL A 27 -10.79 -49.58 31.17
C VAL A 27 -10.72 -50.73 32.19
N PRO A 28 -10.98 -51.98 31.78
CA PRO A 28 -10.81 -53.13 32.66
C PRO A 28 -9.33 -53.28 33.06
N GLN A 29 -9.06 -53.86 34.24
CA GLN A 29 -7.69 -54.08 34.67
C GLN A 29 -6.95 -54.99 33.69
N ILE A 30 -5.89 -54.48 33.07
CA ILE A 30 -5.09 -55.22 32.10
C ILE A 30 -4.03 -56.02 32.86
N PRO A 31 -3.96 -57.34 32.67
CA PRO A 31 -2.91 -58.15 33.29
C PRO A 31 -1.54 -57.72 32.76
N VAL A 32 -0.62 -57.41 33.69
CA VAL A 32 0.73 -56.95 33.36
C VAL A 32 1.53 -58.11 32.78
N VAL A 33 2.22 -57.85 31.67
CA VAL A 33 3.08 -58.84 31.02
C VAL A 33 4.32 -59.06 31.89
N PRO A 34 4.66 -60.32 32.25
CA PRO A 34 5.89 -60.62 32.96
C PRO A 34 7.12 -60.08 32.22
N GLN A 35 8.12 -59.60 32.97
CA GLN A 35 9.31 -58.93 32.43
C GLN A 35 10.06 -59.79 31.39
N GLU A 36 10.12 -61.10 31.59
CA GLU A 36 10.75 -62.06 30.66
C GLU A 36 10.00 -62.17 29.33
N ASN A 37 8.67 -62.24 29.37
CA ASN A 37 7.83 -62.29 28.18
C ASN A 37 7.94 -61.01 27.37
N LEU A 38 8.00 -59.85 28.02
CA LEU A 38 8.21 -58.58 27.34
C LEU A 38 9.58 -58.52 26.66
N ALA A 39 10.64 -58.99 27.33
CA ALA A 39 11.97 -59.05 26.75
C ALA A 39 12.01 -59.91 25.48
N HIS A 40 11.33 -61.06 25.48
CA HIS A 40 11.21 -61.93 24.30
C HIS A 40 10.40 -61.28 23.16
N ILE A 41 9.33 -60.55 23.49
CA ILE A 41 8.54 -59.81 22.48
C ILE A 41 9.40 -58.70 21.84
N LEU A 42 10.14 -57.94 22.64
CA LEU A 42 11.04 -56.89 22.15
C LEU A 42 12.17 -57.46 21.28
N GLU A 43 12.71 -58.62 21.66
CA GLU A 43 13.72 -59.33 20.88
C GLU A 43 13.17 -59.82 19.53
N ARG A 44 11.94 -60.37 19.51
CA ARG A 44 11.29 -60.80 18.27
C ARG A 44 10.99 -59.62 17.35
N ALA A 45 10.54 -58.49 17.90
CA ALA A 45 10.31 -57.26 17.16
C ALA A 45 11.62 -56.72 16.55
N GLN A 46 12.73 -56.73 17.30
CA GLN A 46 14.05 -56.38 16.79
C GLN A 46 14.48 -57.29 15.63
N GLY A 47 14.30 -58.61 15.75
CA GLY A 47 14.65 -59.57 14.70
C GLY A 47 13.90 -59.32 13.39
N MET A 48 12.62 -58.92 13.46
CA MET A 48 11.83 -58.54 12.28
C MET A 48 12.28 -57.22 11.67
N LEU A 49 12.66 -56.23 12.50
CA LEU A 49 13.09 -54.91 12.04
C LEU A 49 14.52 -54.89 11.50
N ALA A 50 15.39 -55.79 11.99
CA ALA A 50 16.73 -56.00 11.46
C ALA A 50 16.73 -56.50 10.00
N MET A 51 15.61 -57.06 9.53
CA MET A 51 15.42 -57.48 8.13
C MET A 51 14.97 -56.33 7.21
N SER A 52 14.73 -55.13 7.74
CA SER A 52 14.31 -53.95 6.97
C SER A 52 15.47 -52.96 6.80
N ALA A 53 15.65 -52.43 5.58
CA ALA A 53 16.82 -51.61 5.20
C ALA A 53 16.99 -50.30 5.99
N ASP A 54 15.91 -49.75 6.57
CA ASP A 54 15.89 -48.49 7.35
C ASP A 54 15.76 -48.71 8.87
N GLY A 55 15.85 -49.95 9.36
CA GLY A 55 15.50 -50.34 10.73
C GLY A 55 16.59 -50.19 11.80
N SER A 56 17.77 -49.68 11.46
CA SER A 56 18.96 -49.72 12.34
C SER A 56 18.83 -48.85 13.60
N GLU A 57 18.32 -47.62 13.47
CA GLU A 57 18.12 -46.70 14.61
C GLU A 57 16.98 -47.17 15.53
N LEU A 58 15.91 -47.72 14.96
CA LEU A 58 14.79 -48.26 15.74
C LEU A 58 15.21 -49.53 16.51
N SER A 59 15.99 -50.41 15.86
CA SER A 59 16.58 -51.58 16.50
C SER A 59 17.49 -51.18 17.67
N ARG A 60 18.31 -50.14 17.51
CA ARG A 60 19.16 -49.60 18.59
C ARG A 60 18.34 -49.07 19.77
N ARG A 61 17.26 -48.33 19.50
CA ARG A 61 16.36 -47.82 20.55
C ARG A 61 15.62 -48.94 21.28
N LEU A 62 15.17 -49.96 20.55
CA LEU A 62 14.55 -51.14 21.15
C LEU A 62 15.54 -51.93 22.00
N GLN A 63 16.81 -51.98 21.62
CA GLN A 63 17.87 -52.63 22.39
C GLN A 63 18.10 -51.88 23.71
N LEU A 64 18.28 -50.56 23.66
CA LEU A 64 18.39 -49.72 24.85
C LEU A 64 17.17 -49.86 25.77
N LEU A 65 15.97 -49.92 25.21
CA LEU A 65 14.73 -50.12 25.98
C LEU A 65 14.73 -51.48 26.67
N ARG A 66 15.10 -52.56 25.96
CA ARG A 66 15.17 -53.92 26.52
C ARG A 66 16.19 -54.00 27.65
N ASP A 67 17.37 -53.42 27.47
CA ASP A 67 18.45 -53.44 28.48
C ASP A 67 18.05 -52.64 29.72
N THR A 68 17.38 -51.50 29.54
CA THR A 68 16.80 -50.70 30.63
C THR A 68 15.70 -51.47 31.37
N VAL A 69 14.82 -52.16 30.64
CA VAL A 69 13.74 -52.98 31.22
C VAL A 69 14.32 -54.13 32.03
N ARG A 70 15.41 -54.78 31.59
CA ARG A 70 16.08 -55.85 32.34
C ARG A 70 16.81 -55.37 33.60
N ALA A 71 17.35 -54.15 33.57
CA ALA A 71 18.07 -53.57 34.70
C ALA A 71 17.16 -53.01 35.81
N LEU A 72 15.86 -52.87 35.57
CA LEU A 72 14.90 -52.34 36.53
C LEU A 72 14.51 -53.37 37.61
N PRO A 73 14.41 -52.96 38.88
CA PRO A 73 13.81 -53.78 39.94
C PRO A 73 12.38 -54.19 39.60
N THR A 74 11.98 -55.41 39.94
CA THR A 74 10.66 -55.99 39.59
C THR A 74 9.48 -55.12 40.05
N ASP A 75 9.55 -54.53 41.24
CA ASP A 75 8.49 -53.67 41.77
C ASP A 75 8.32 -52.37 40.95
N GLU A 76 9.44 -51.80 40.50
CA GLU A 76 9.44 -50.57 39.70
C GLU A 76 8.98 -50.87 38.26
N TYR A 77 9.37 -52.03 37.71
CA TYR A 77 8.87 -52.53 36.42
C TYR A 77 7.34 -52.68 36.44
N LEU A 78 6.80 -53.39 37.45
CA LEU A 78 5.36 -53.62 37.56
C LEU A 78 4.59 -52.30 37.68
N ARG A 79 5.06 -51.36 38.51
CA ARG A 79 4.43 -50.04 38.65
C ARG A 79 4.41 -49.26 37.34
N ARG A 80 5.56 -49.14 36.66
CA ARG A 80 5.66 -48.39 35.40
C ARG A 80 4.87 -49.01 34.28
N MET A 81 4.91 -50.34 34.16
CA MET A 81 4.19 -51.07 33.11
C MET A 81 2.68 -50.98 33.32
N THR A 82 2.21 -51.16 34.56
CA THR A 82 0.77 -51.00 34.89
C THR A 82 0.29 -49.59 34.55
N HIS A 83 1.05 -48.56 34.95
CA HIS A 83 0.70 -47.18 34.63
C HIS A 83 0.67 -46.93 33.12
N TYR A 84 1.67 -47.39 32.38
CA TYR A 84 1.73 -47.23 30.92
C TYR A 84 0.58 -47.94 30.20
N GLN A 85 0.33 -49.21 30.53
CA GLN A 85 -0.75 -49.99 29.93
C GLN A 85 -2.13 -49.36 30.21
N GLN A 86 -2.36 -48.93 31.45
CA GLN A 86 -3.62 -48.29 31.83
C GLN A 86 -3.79 -46.92 31.14
N ALA A 87 -2.74 -46.12 31.04
CA ALA A 87 -2.77 -44.83 30.35
C ALA A 87 -3.04 -45.00 28.83
N MET A 88 -2.36 -45.94 28.18
CA MET A 88 -2.57 -46.24 26.76
C MET A 88 -3.98 -46.75 26.49
N ALA A 89 -4.48 -47.65 27.35
CA ALA A 89 -5.83 -48.17 27.22
C ALA A 89 -6.90 -47.10 27.47
N ASN A 90 -6.66 -46.17 28.40
CA ASN A 90 -7.54 -45.02 28.62
C ASN A 90 -7.59 -44.10 27.40
N ASP A 91 -6.44 -43.78 26.79
CA ASP A 91 -6.39 -42.97 25.57
C ASP A 91 -7.14 -43.67 24.42
N LEU A 92 -6.89 -44.97 24.21
CA LEU A 92 -7.56 -45.75 23.18
C LEU A 92 -9.08 -45.80 23.40
N LEU A 93 -9.53 -46.06 24.63
CA LEU A 93 -10.95 -46.09 24.96
C LEU A 93 -11.60 -44.72 24.72
N GLY A 94 -10.91 -43.63 25.10
CA GLY A 94 -11.35 -42.26 24.81
C GLY A 94 -11.51 -42.00 23.32
N ARG A 95 -10.56 -42.45 22.48
CA ARG A 95 -10.65 -42.35 21.02
C ARG A 95 -11.79 -43.20 20.44
N LEU A 96 -12.03 -44.39 20.97
CA LEU A 96 -13.13 -45.26 20.54
C LEU A 96 -14.50 -44.64 20.88
N HIS A 97 -14.63 -43.99 22.04
CA HIS A 97 -15.82 -43.21 22.39
C HIS A 97 -16.00 -41.98 21.49
N ALA A 98 -14.93 -41.26 21.16
CA ALA A 98 -15.00 -40.16 20.18
C ALA A 98 -15.42 -40.67 18.79
N LEU A 99 -14.88 -41.81 18.34
CA LEU A 99 -15.28 -42.45 17.09
C LEU A 99 -16.76 -42.87 17.11
N ARG A 100 -17.24 -43.40 18.24
CA ARG A 100 -18.66 -43.74 18.42
C ARG A 100 -19.56 -42.51 18.22
N ALA A 101 -19.16 -41.37 18.79
CA ALA A 101 -19.93 -40.13 18.68
C ALA A 101 -20.07 -39.62 17.23
N VAL A 102 -19.06 -39.87 16.38
CA VAL A 102 -19.05 -39.45 14.97
C VAL A 102 -19.62 -40.54 14.04
N SER A 103 -19.78 -41.78 14.50
CA SER A 103 -20.26 -42.91 13.68
C SER A 103 -21.78 -43.04 13.67
N ASN A 104 -22.55 -41.94 13.77
CA ASN A 104 -24.01 -42.02 13.69
C ASN A 104 -24.45 -42.41 12.26
N PRO A 105 -25.22 -43.48 12.05
CA PRO A 105 -25.72 -43.86 10.72
C PRO A 105 -26.76 -42.90 10.16
N GLU A 106 -27.40 -42.08 11.00
CA GLU A 106 -28.35 -41.06 10.55
C GLU A 106 -27.64 -39.92 9.82
N PRO A 107 -28.24 -39.38 8.74
CA PRO A 107 -27.67 -38.22 8.03
C PRO A 107 -27.50 -37.03 8.99
N PRO A 108 -26.40 -36.28 8.88
CA PRO A 108 -26.20 -35.10 9.72
C PRO A 108 -27.34 -34.10 9.52
N SER A 109 -27.87 -33.60 10.63
CA SER A 109 -28.86 -32.55 10.70
C SER A 109 -28.20 -31.19 10.95
N LEU A 110 -28.98 -30.10 10.85
CA LEU A 110 -28.47 -28.76 11.20
C LEU A 110 -28.10 -28.64 12.70
N ALA A 111 -28.65 -29.50 13.56
CA ALA A 111 -28.36 -29.53 14.99
C ALA A 111 -27.01 -30.22 15.30
N ASP A 112 -26.51 -31.06 14.39
CA ASP A 112 -25.22 -31.77 14.54
C ASP A 112 -24.02 -30.86 14.18
N LEU A 113 -24.28 -29.69 13.62
CA LEU A 113 -23.23 -28.73 13.27
C LEU A 113 -22.71 -28.01 14.52
N PRO A 114 -21.38 -27.91 14.70
CA PRO A 114 -20.81 -27.19 15.84
C PRO A 114 -21.22 -25.72 15.82
N GLY A 115 -21.51 -25.15 16.99
CA GLY A 115 -21.99 -23.78 17.14
C GLY A 115 -21.09 -22.71 16.48
N GLY A 116 -19.79 -22.95 16.40
CA GLY A 116 -18.84 -22.07 15.71
C GLY A 116 -19.03 -22.00 14.18
N LEU A 117 -19.63 -23.02 13.57
CA LEU A 117 -20.02 -22.99 12.15
C LEU A 117 -21.37 -22.32 11.98
N THR A 118 -22.37 -22.69 12.77
CA THR A 118 -23.74 -22.18 12.61
C THR A 118 -23.81 -20.67 12.84
N THR A 119 -23.13 -20.15 13.86
CA THR A 119 -23.06 -18.70 14.17
C THR A 119 -22.43 -17.84 13.07
N ARG A 120 -21.65 -18.41 12.15
CA ARG A 120 -21.07 -17.69 11.00
C ARG A 120 -22.04 -17.51 9.83
N PHE A 121 -23.11 -18.29 9.79
CA PHE A 121 -24.10 -18.29 8.71
C PHE A 121 -25.50 -17.94 9.20
N VAL A 122 -25.81 -18.09 10.49
CA VAL A 122 -27.11 -17.79 11.09
C VAL A 122 -26.92 -16.76 12.20
N GLY A 123 -27.51 -15.58 12.01
CA GLY A 123 -27.50 -14.51 13.01
C GLY A 123 -28.44 -14.81 14.18
N LYS A 124 -28.27 -14.07 15.29
CA LYS A 124 -29.13 -14.19 16.49
C LYS A 124 -30.62 -13.96 16.20
N THR A 125 -30.93 -13.24 15.13
CA THR A 125 -32.29 -12.92 14.65
C THR A 125 -32.88 -13.97 13.71
N GLY A 126 -32.16 -15.07 13.45
CA GLY A 126 -32.57 -16.10 12.49
C GLY A 126 -32.32 -15.72 11.01
N LYS A 127 -31.70 -14.57 10.74
CA LYS A 127 -31.27 -14.19 9.38
C LYS A 127 -30.08 -15.04 8.94
N HIS A 128 -30.10 -15.47 7.69
CA HIS A 128 -29.05 -16.29 7.09
C HIS A 128 -28.13 -15.43 6.22
N VAL A 129 -26.82 -15.73 6.25
CA VAL A 129 -25.82 -15.13 5.38
C VAL A 129 -25.54 -16.08 4.23
N GLN A 130 -25.83 -15.65 3.00
CA GLN A 130 -25.43 -16.35 1.79
C GLN A 130 -24.15 -15.72 1.24
N LYS A 131 -23.09 -16.53 1.10
CA LYS A 131 -21.82 -16.08 0.52
C LYS A 131 -21.80 -16.40 -0.96
N ILE A 132 -21.67 -15.37 -1.79
CA ILE A 132 -21.58 -15.48 -3.24
C ILE A 132 -20.11 -15.31 -3.62
N TYR A 133 -19.56 -16.28 -4.33
CA TYR A 133 -18.18 -16.25 -4.81
C TYR A 133 -18.19 -15.95 -6.29
N ALA A 134 -17.34 -15.01 -6.70
CA ALA A 134 -17.19 -14.66 -8.10
C ALA A 134 -16.53 -15.81 -8.88
N LYS A 135 -17.06 -16.09 -10.08
CA LYS A 135 -16.41 -16.98 -11.04
C LYS A 135 -15.34 -16.26 -11.87
N VAL A 136 -15.50 -14.95 -12.05
CA VAL A 136 -14.59 -14.06 -12.79
C VAL A 136 -13.50 -13.49 -11.88
N ASN A 137 -12.41 -13.00 -12.48
CA ASN A 137 -11.38 -12.29 -11.75
C ASN A 137 -11.87 -10.92 -11.30
N ILE A 138 -12.15 -10.78 -10.00
CA ILE A 138 -12.60 -9.51 -9.40
C ILE A 138 -11.45 -8.54 -9.08
N TRP A 139 -10.20 -8.91 -9.35
CA TRP A 139 -9.07 -7.99 -9.22
C TRP A 139 -8.94 -7.05 -10.43
N ASP A 140 -9.61 -7.37 -11.55
CA ASP A 140 -9.68 -6.52 -12.73
C ASP A 140 -10.91 -5.61 -12.66
N ASN A 141 -10.80 -4.37 -13.16
CA ASN A 141 -11.90 -3.40 -13.10
C ASN A 141 -13.16 -3.90 -13.81
N GLU A 142 -13.02 -4.49 -15.00
CA GLU A 142 -14.16 -5.01 -15.78
C GLU A 142 -14.82 -6.21 -15.10
N GLY A 143 -14.02 -7.14 -14.58
CA GLY A 143 -14.52 -8.33 -13.87
C GLY A 143 -15.24 -7.97 -12.57
N MET A 144 -14.71 -6.98 -11.82
CA MET A 144 -15.39 -6.45 -10.64
C MET A 144 -16.72 -5.77 -11.00
N GLU A 145 -16.74 -4.94 -12.05
CA GLU A 145 -17.96 -4.25 -12.49
C GLU A 145 -19.03 -5.24 -12.98
N GLN A 146 -18.64 -6.28 -13.72
CA GLN A 146 -19.52 -7.37 -14.13
C GLN A 146 -20.11 -8.09 -12.91
N PHE A 147 -19.26 -8.52 -11.97
CA PHE A 147 -19.71 -9.24 -10.78
C PHE A 147 -20.68 -8.40 -9.93
N VAL A 148 -20.37 -7.13 -9.69
CA VAL A 148 -21.25 -6.25 -8.91
C VAL A 148 -22.58 -6.02 -9.62
N ARG A 149 -22.59 -5.86 -10.96
CA ARG A 149 -23.82 -5.73 -11.75
C ARG A 149 -24.70 -6.98 -11.67
N GLU A 150 -24.12 -8.16 -11.85
CA GLU A 150 -24.85 -9.44 -11.80
C GLU A 150 -25.46 -9.68 -10.42
N VAL A 151 -24.69 -9.49 -9.35
CA VAL A 151 -25.18 -9.74 -7.98
C VAL A 151 -26.27 -8.73 -7.59
N ARG A 152 -26.12 -7.45 -7.95
CA ARG A 152 -27.14 -6.43 -7.68
C ARG A 152 -28.42 -6.58 -8.49
N SER A 153 -28.35 -7.25 -9.64
CA SER A 153 -29.54 -7.58 -10.42
C SER A 153 -30.47 -8.56 -9.68
N VAL A 154 -29.91 -9.34 -8.75
CA VAL A 154 -30.65 -10.29 -7.92
C VAL A 154 -31.07 -9.66 -6.59
N ASP A 155 -30.15 -8.98 -5.90
CA ASP A 155 -30.41 -8.32 -4.62
C ASP A 155 -29.76 -6.92 -4.57
N PRO A 156 -30.55 -5.82 -4.55
CA PRO A 156 -30.03 -4.46 -4.49
C PRO A 156 -29.23 -4.15 -3.21
N ASP A 157 -29.56 -4.79 -2.09
CA ASP A 157 -28.97 -4.54 -0.78
C ASP A 157 -27.77 -5.45 -0.48
N VAL A 158 -27.29 -6.17 -1.51
CA VAL A 158 -26.16 -7.07 -1.37
C VAL A 158 -24.89 -6.33 -0.91
N THR A 159 -24.17 -6.97 -0.01
CA THR A 159 -22.97 -6.40 0.62
C THR A 159 -21.85 -7.42 0.70
N GLY A 160 -20.66 -6.94 0.99
CA GLY A 160 -19.45 -7.74 1.04
C GLY A 160 -18.24 -6.94 0.61
N ASN A 161 -17.06 -7.52 0.82
CA ASN A 161 -15.79 -6.86 0.53
C ASN A 161 -15.69 -6.36 -0.93
N PRO A 162 -16.04 -7.16 -1.98
CA PRO A 162 -15.97 -6.69 -3.36
C PRO A 162 -16.86 -5.47 -3.64
N ILE A 163 -18.09 -5.47 -3.12
CA ILE A 163 -19.07 -4.39 -3.34
C ILE A 163 -18.63 -3.12 -2.59
N GLN A 164 -18.12 -3.27 -1.37
CA GLN A 164 -17.58 -2.15 -0.59
C GLN A 164 -16.37 -1.51 -1.29
N ILE A 165 -15.42 -2.32 -1.79
CA ILE A 165 -14.26 -1.81 -2.55
C ILE A 165 -14.71 -1.11 -3.83
N PHE A 166 -15.66 -1.69 -4.56
CA PHE A 166 -16.18 -1.10 -5.81
C PHE A 166 -16.85 0.26 -5.55
N GLU A 167 -17.76 0.34 -4.57
CA GLU A 167 -18.41 1.60 -4.22
C GLU A 167 -17.43 2.63 -3.68
N ALA A 168 -16.50 2.22 -2.80
CA ALA A 168 -15.46 3.11 -2.30
C ALA A 168 -14.62 3.69 -3.46
N SER A 169 -14.19 2.84 -4.39
CA SER A 169 -13.40 3.28 -5.56
C SER A 169 -14.19 4.21 -6.47
N ARG A 170 -15.49 3.94 -6.68
CA ARG A 170 -16.39 4.80 -7.45
C ARG A 170 -16.57 6.16 -6.79
N HIS A 171 -16.80 6.18 -5.47
CA HIS A 171 -16.90 7.42 -4.70
C HIS A 171 -15.59 8.21 -4.71
N MET A 172 -14.43 7.55 -4.56
CA MET A 172 -13.14 8.21 -4.69
C MET A 172 -12.95 8.85 -6.06
N LYS A 173 -13.25 8.12 -7.15
CA LYS A 173 -13.18 8.67 -8.52
C LYS A 173 -14.06 9.91 -8.68
N ALA A 174 -15.31 9.83 -8.23
CA ALA A 174 -16.25 10.95 -8.30
C ALA A 174 -15.76 12.15 -7.47
N SER A 175 -15.26 11.92 -6.25
CA SER A 175 -14.69 12.97 -5.39
C SER A 175 -13.47 13.63 -6.01
N TYR A 176 -12.59 12.88 -6.67
CA TYR A 176 -11.42 13.46 -7.36
C TYR A 176 -11.82 14.26 -8.60
N GLN A 177 -12.79 13.79 -9.37
CA GLN A 177 -13.34 14.56 -10.50
C GLN A 177 -14.00 15.86 -10.00
N TRP A 178 -14.80 15.76 -8.95
CA TRP A 178 -15.42 16.93 -8.32
C TRP A 178 -14.36 17.92 -7.80
N ALA A 179 -13.29 17.42 -7.15
CA ALA A 179 -12.18 18.25 -6.70
C ALA A 179 -11.49 18.96 -7.87
N ALA A 180 -11.21 18.26 -8.98
CA ALA A 180 -10.61 18.88 -10.16
C ALA A 180 -11.49 20.00 -10.75
N TRP A 181 -12.81 19.76 -10.87
CA TRP A 181 -13.75 20.79 -11.32
C TRP A 181 -13.86 21.96 -10.35
N ALA A 182 -13.91 21.69 -9.03
CA ALA A 182 -13.94 22.71 -8.00
C ALA A 182 -12.67 23.57 -8.02
N THR A 183 -11.48 22.95 -8.13
CA THR A 183 -10.21 23.67 -8.29
C THR A 183 -10.23 24.55 -9.53
N CYS A 184 -10.67 24.04 -10.68
CA CYS A 184 -10.78 24.83 -11.90
C CYS A 184 -11.75 26.02 -11.73
N LEU A 185 -12.92 25.78 -11.13
CA LEU A 185 -13.95 26.79 -10.88
C LEU A 185 -13.49 27.87 -9.89
N VAL A 186 -12.58 27.57 -8.97
CA VAL A 186 -12.01 28.54 -8.04
C VAL A 186 -10.80 29.27 -8.65
N LEU A 187 -9.87 28.56 -9.28
CA LEU A 187 -8.65 29.16 -9.83
C LEU A 187 -8.95 30.07 -11.03
N ALA A 188 -9.86 29.68 -11.93
CA ALA A 188 -10.13 30.48 -13.13
C ALA A 188 -10.66 31.90 -12.79
N PRO A 189 -11.67 32.08 -11.91
CA PRO A 189 -12.08 33.41 -11.45
C PRO A 189 -11.00 34.16 -10.69
N VAL A 190 -10.21 33.49 -9.84
CA VAL A 190 -9.10 34.12 -9.10
C VAL A 190 -8.06 34.68 -10.07
N LEU A 191 -7.68 33.91 -11.10
CA LEU A 191 -6.74 34.36 -12.14
C LEU A 191 -7.32 35.47 -13.00
N PHE A 192 -8.62 35.38 -13.31
CA PHE A 192 -9.32 36.42 -14.04
C PHE A 192 -9.34 37.72 -13.24
N LEU A 193 -9.60 37.67 -11.93
CA LEU A 193 -9.60 38.84 -11.05
C LEU A 193 -8.19 39.40 -10.84
N HIS A 194 -7.16 38.54 -10.80
CA HIS A 194 -5.77 38.96 -10.66
C HIS A 194 -5.29 39.77 -11.88
N PHE A 195 -5.44 39.24 -13.09
CA PHE A 195 -4.99 39.92 -14.31
C PHE A 195 -6.01 40.91 -14.89
N ARG A 196 -7.28 40.82 -14.48
CA ARG A 196 -8.43 41.62 -14.99
C ARG A 196 -8.60 41.59 -16.51
N ARG A 197 -7.98 40.63 -17.20
CA ARG A 197 -7.95 40.50 -18.66
C ARG A 197 -7.98 39.02 -19.03
N PHE A 198 -8.85 38.66 -19.97
CA PHE A 198 -9.07 37.25 -20.34
C PHE A 198 -7.83 36.59 -20.97
N THR A 199 -7.09 37.34 -21.80
CA THR A 199 -5.94 36.77 -22.53
C THR A 199 -4.77 36.38 -21.63
N PRO A 200 -4.25 37.25 -20.73
CA PRO A 200 -3.22 36.87 -19.76
C PRO A 200 -3.61 35.68 -18.87
N SER A 201 -4.85 35.67 -18.37
CA SER A 201 -5.34 34.59 -17.52
C SER A 201 -5.35 33.24 -18.25
N LEU A 202 -5.76 33.22 -19.51
CA LEU A 202 -5.74 32.00 -20.32
C LEU A 202 -4.31 31.54 -20.62
N LEU A 203 -3.41 32.46 -20.97
CA LEU A 203 -2.01 32.15 -21.28
C LEU A 203 -1.26 31.59 -20.05
N ALA A 204 -1.58 32.04 -18.85
CA ALA A 204 -1.02 31.49 -17.60
C ALA A 204 -1.43 30.03 -17.34
N ILE A 205 -2.57 29.56 -17.86
CA ILE A 205 -3.06 28.19 -17.70
C ILE A 205 -2.46 27.23 -18.75
N VAL A 206 -1.98 27.76 -19.89
CA VAL A 206 -1.45 26.95 -21.00
C VAL A 206 -0.33 25.98 -20.58
N PRO A 207 0.71 26.39 -19.83
CA PRO A 207 1.77 25.47 -19.39
C PRO A 207 1.26 24.32 -18.54
N LEU A 208 0.30 24.60 -17.66
CA LEU A 208 -0.33 23.59 -16.82
C LEU A 208 -1.13 22.60 -17.66
N ALA A 209 -1.95 23.08 -18.60
CA ALA A 209 -2.74 22.22 -19.48
C ALA A 209 -1.85 21.32 -20.35
N CYS A 210 -0.79 21.88 -20.93
CA CYS A 210 0.21 21.13 -21.69
C CYS A 210 0.96 20.12 -20.80
N GLY A 211 1.37 20.52 -19.60
CA GLY A 211 2.04 19.66 -18.64
C GLY A 211 1.19 18.47 -18.19
N LEU A 212 -0.09 18.70 -17.90
CA LEU A 212 -1.06 17.65 -17.57
C LEU A 212 -1.30 16.69 -18.74
N ALA A 213 -1.43 17.22 -19.97
CA ALA A 213 -1.59 16.39 -21.16
C ALA A 213 -0.34 15.52 -21.42
N GLN A 214 0.85 16.09 -21.28
CA GLN A 214 2.12 15.36 -21.40
C GLN A 214 2.28 14.31 -20.31
N MET A 215 1.92 14.64 -19.07
CA MET A 215 1.95 13.71 -17.95
C MET A 215 1.03 12.51 -18.20
N LEU A 216 -0.24 12.74 -18.58
CA LEU A 216 -1.18 11.66 -18.88
C LEU A 216 -0.72 10.83 -20.08
N GLY A 217 -0.18 11.46 -21.12
CA GLY A 217 0.40 10.78 -22.28
C GLY A 217 1.61 9.92 -21.91
N LEU A 218 2.50 10.44 -21.07
CA LEU A 218 3.69 9.73 -20.63
C LEU A 218 3.35 8.59 -19.67
N MET A 219 2.33 8.76 -18.81
CA MET A 219 1.79 7.67 -18.00
C MET A 219 1.24 6.54 -18.87
N GLY A 220 0.52 6.88 -19.95
CA GLY A 220 0.06 5.89 -20.93
C GLY A 220 1.21 5.18 -21.65
N ALA A 221 2.27 5.90 -22.02
CA ALA A 221 3.44 5.33 -22.69
C ALA A 221 4.32 4.46 -21.76
N LEU A 222 4.41 4.81 -20.47
CA LEU A 222 5.18 4.08 -19.46
C LEU A 222 4.36 2.98 -18.74
N ASP A 223 3.12 2.74 -19.17
CA ASP A 223 2.18 1.79 -18.57
C ASP A 223 1.98 2.00 -17.05
N ILE A 224 1.96 3.27 -16.63
CA ILE A 224 1.73 3.64 -15.23
C ILE A 224 0.22 3.76 -15.01
N ALA A 225 -0.37 2.69 -14.46
CA ALA A 225 -1.80 2.67 -14.16
C ALA A 225 -2.21 3.76 -13.15
N LEU A 226 -3.31 4.45 -13.46
CA LEU A 226 -4.02 5.28 -12.50
C LEU A 226 -4.67 4.39 -11.44
N ASN A 227 -4.34 4.67 -10.18
CA ASN A 227 -4.87 3.98 -9.01
C ASN A 227 -5.46 5.01 -8.05
N PRO A 228 -6.26 4.56 -7.06
CA PRO A 228 -6.91 5.50 -6.14
C PRO A 228 -5.94 6.40 -5.37
N ALA A 229 -4.69 5.96 -5.14
CA ALA A 229 -3.69 6.75 -4.43
C ALA A 229 -3.05 7.85 -5.31
N ASN A 230 -2.81 7.60 -6.60
CA ASN A 230 -2.18 8.56 -7.51
C ASN A 230 -3.19 9.47 -8.24
N MET A 231 -4.50 9.19 -8.17
CA MET A 231 -5.53 10.07 -8.75
C MET A 231 -5.60 11.46 -8.11
N ILE A 232 -5.15 11.60 -6.85
CA ILE A 232 -5.09 12.90 -6.16
C ILE A 232 -4.11 13.88 -6.82
N VAL A 233 -3.19 13.39 -7.66
CA VAL A 233 -2.18 14.23 -8.32
C VAL A 233 -2.80 15.29 -9.23
N LEU A 234 -3.91 14.97 -9.91
CA LEU A 234 -4.54 15.89 -10.85
C LEU A 234 -4.93 17.23 -10.18
N PRO A 235 -5.82 17.27 -9.17
CA PRO A 235 -6.14 18.54 -8.49
C PRO A 235 -4.93 19.17 -7.80
N PHE A 236 -3.94 18.38 -7.36
CA PHE A 236 -2.73 18.90 -6.72
C PHE A 236 -1.83 19.66 -7.71
N LEU A 237 -1.67 19.14 -8.93
CA LEU A 237 -0.93 19.81 -10.01
C LEU A 237 -1.62 21.08 -10.50
N PHE A 238 -2.95 21.17 -10.44
CA PHE A 238 -3.63 22.44 -10.74
C PHE A 238 -3.16 23.57 -9.81
N GLY A 239 -2.93 23.27 -8.53
CA GLY A 239 -2.44 24.26 -7.57
C GLY A 239 -0.98 24.65 -7.82
N MET A 240 -0.09 23.67 -7.93
CA MET A 240 1.36 23.93 -8.03
C MET A 240 1.83 24.28 -9.45
N GLY A 241 1.25 23.67 -10.48
CA GLY A 241 1.67 23.89 -11.87
C GLY A 241 1.22 25.24 -12.42
N LEU A 242 0.18 25.84 -11.84
CA LEU A 242 -0.30 27.17 -12.22
C LEU A 242 0.64 28.29 -11.75
N ASP A 243 1.31 28.11 -10.61
CA ASP A 243 2.27 29.07 -10.05
C ASP A 243 3.42 29.35 -11.04
N ASN A 244 3.96 28.30 -11.65
CA ASN A 244 4.98 28.41 -12.69
C ASN A 244 4.52 29.26 -13.90
N GLY A 245 3.28 29.09 -14.35
CA GLY A 245 2.69 29.89 -15.43
C GLY A 245 2.49 31.35 -15.02
N MET A 246 2.10 31.60 -13.77
CA MET A 246 1.96 32.94 -13.22
C MET A 246 3.29 33.68 -13.14
N HIS A 247 4.38 33.04 -12.69
CA HIS A 247 5.71 33.65 -12.64
C HIS A 247 6.18 34.15 -14.01
N VAL A 248 6.00 33.34 -15.06
CA VAL A 248 6.36 33.72 -16.43
C VAL A 248 5.44 34.84 -16.94
N MET A 249 4.14 34.77 -16.63
CA MET A 249 3.18 35.81 -17.03
C MET A 249 3.48 37.16 -16.36
N HIS A 250 3.90 37.16 -15.09
CA HIS A 250 4.28 38.37 -14.37
C HIS A 250 5.55 39.02 -14.97
N ASP A 251 6.55 38.21 -15.33
CA ASP A 251 7.74 38.70 -16.06
C ASP A 251 7.38 39.28 -17.43
N TYR A 252 6.41 38.68 -18.13
CA TYR A 252 5.90 39.23 -19.39
C TYR A 252 5.18 40.57 -19.18
N GLU A 253 4.36 40.72 -18.14
CA GLU A 253 3.68 41.99 -17.86
C GLU A 253 4.63 43.11 -17.41
N ALA A 254 5.69 42.76 -16.67
CA ALA A 254 6.72 43.72 -16.26
C ALA A 254 7.54 44.27 -17.44
N ARG A 255 7.64 43.51 -18.54
CA ARG A 255 8.48 43.84 -19.72
C ARG A 255 7.67 44.23 -20.96
N ARG A 256 6.44 44.74 -20.77
CA ARG A 256 5.50 45.08 -21.85
C ARG A 256 6.19 45.90 -22.96
N GLY A 257 6.11 45.37 -24.20
CA GLY A 257 6.60 46.04 -25.41
C GLY A 257 7.95 45.55 -25.92
N ARG A 258 8.81 44.90 -25.12
CA ARG A 258 10.13 44.38 -25.57
C ARG A 258 10.43 42.97 -25.05
N TYR A 259 9.44 42.07 -25.09
CA TYR A 259 9.63 40.70 -24.62
C TYR A 259 10.45 39.89 -25.62
N ARG A 260 11.75 39.75 -25.36
CA ARG A 260 12.68 38.92 -26.16
C ARG A 260 12.84 37.49 -25.63
N GLY A 261 12.15 37.16 -24.55
CA GLY A 261 12.24 35.89 -23.84
C GLY A 261 12.14 36.09 -22.32
N MET A 262 12.06 34.99 -21.60
CA MET A 262 12.02 34.98 -20.14
C MET A 262 13.30 35.55 -19.54
N SER A 263 13.17 36.37 -18.50
CA SER A 263 14.30 36.83 -17.70
C SER A 263 15.14 35.67 -17.16
N GLN A 264 16.46 35.84 -17.09
CA GLN A 264 17.32 34.88 -16.39
C GLN A 264 16.91 34.72 -14.92
N ALA A 265 16.51 35.81 -14.25
CA ALA A 265 16.07 35.77 -12.86
C ALA A 265 14.80 34.91 -12.70
N THR A 266 13.77 35.17 -13.52
CA THR A 266 12.51 34.41 -13.49
C THR A 266 12.72 32.95 -13.88
N GLY A 267 13.56 32.68 -14.88
CA GLY A 267 13.93 31.32 -15.26
C GLY A 267 14.59 30.55 -14.13
N LEU A 268 15.54 31.18 -13.44
CA LEU A 268 16.18 30.59 -12.26
C LEU A 268 15.18 30.36 -11.13
N THR A 269 14.28 31.32 -10.86
CA THR A 269 13.22 31.18 -9.84
C THR A 269 12.31 29.99 -10.13
N VAL A 270 11.81 29.87 -11.36
CA VAL A 270 10.92 28.76 -11.78
C VAL A 270 11.65 27.42 -11.72
N LEU A 271 12.92 27.38 -12.16
CA LEU A 271 13.75 26.17 -12.09
C LEU A 271 13.99 25.72 -10.66
N VAL A 272 14.41 26.63 -9.78
CA VAL A 272 14.69 26.32 -8.37
C VAL A 272 13.41 25.89 -7.65
N ASN A 273 12.29 26.62 -7.83
CA ASN A 273 11.00 26.27 -7.24
C ASN A 273 10.51 24.88 -7.67
N SER A 274 10.64 24.59 -8.97
CA SER A 274 10.25 23.29 -9.51
C SER A 274 11.16 22.17 -9.01
N LEU A 275 12.47 22.40 -8.94
CA LEU A 275 13.44 21.40 -8.51
C LEU A 275 13.31 21.06 -7.03
N THR A 276 13.12 22.05 -6.16
CA THR A 276 12.89 21.80 -4.73
C THR A 276 11.60 21.02 -4.50
N THR A 277 10.54 21.35 -5.26
CA THR A 277 9.26 20.62 -5.22
C THR A 277 9.42 19.17 -5.71
N MET A 278 10.15 18.96 -6.82
CA MET A 278 10.46 17.62 -7.33
C MET A 278 11.27 16.80 -6.33
N VAL A 279 12.25 17.39 -5.64
CA VAL A 279 13.01 16.69 -4.58
C VAL A 279 12.09 16.29 -3.43
N GLY A 280 11.17 17.17 -3.01
CA GLY A 280 10.17 16.85 -2.00
C GLY A 280 9.27 15.67 -2.38
N PHE A 281 8.81 15.61 -3.64
CA PHE A 281 8.01 14.47 -4.13
C PHE A 281 8.83 13.23 -4.41
N ALA A 282 10.10 13.36 -4.80
CA ALA A 282 11.00 12.24 -4.95
C ALA A 282 11.24 11.52 -3.62
N ALA A 283 11.20 12.24 -2.48
CA ALA A 283 11.28 11.61 -1.16
C ALA A 283 10.13 10.61 -0.89
N LEU A 284 8.93 10.85 -1.44
CA LEU A 284 7.79 9.90 -1.36
C LEU A 284 8.09 8.59 -2.10
N MET A 285 8.99 8.59 -3.08
CA MET A 285 9.38 7.38 -3.80
C MET A 285 10.17 6.39 -2.94
N LEU A 286 10.77 6.87 -1.85
CA LEU A 286 11.48 6.05 -0.86
C LEU A 286 10.52 5.35 0.12
N ALA A 287 9.23 5.69 0.11
CA ALA A 287 8.25 5.10 1.01
C ALA A 287 8.03 3.61 0.69
N THR A 288 7.97 2.78 1.73
CA THR A 288 7.67 1.34 1.61
C THR A 288 6.24 1.09 1.11
N HIS A 289 5.32 2.02 1.37
CA HIS A 289 3.94 1.92 0.93
C HIS A 289 3.81 2.19 -0.58
N LYS A 290 3.48 1.16 -1.38
CA LYS A 290 3.39 1.22 -2.85
C LYS A 290 2.49 2.36 -3.37
N GLY A 291 1.41 2.69 -2.65
CA GLY A 291 0.54 3.80 -2.99
C GLY A 291 1.25 5.16 -2.93
N LEU A 292 2.09 5.38 -1.90
CA LEU A 292 2.87 6.62 -1.75
C LEU A 292 4.00 6.69 -2.76
N GLN A 293 4.66 5.55 -3.02
CA GLN A 293 5.68 5.47 -4.06
C GLN A 293 5.11 5.75 -5.45
N SER A 294 3.91 5.25 -5.76
CA SER A 294 3.21 5.58 -7.01
C SER A 294 2.84 7.06 -7.08
N LEU A 295 2.36 7.64 -5.97
CA LEU A 295 2.02 9.05 -5.89
C LEU A 295 3.24 9.94 -6.16
N GLY A 296 4.37 9.67 -5.50
CA GLY A 296 5.62 10.42 -5.69
C GLY A 296 6.13 10.37 -7.13
N ARG A 297 6.16 9.18 -7.76
CA ARG A 297 6.56 9.03 -9.17
C ARG A 297 5.72 9.89 -10.11
N VAL A 298 4.41 9.83 -9.95
CA VAL A 298 3.45 10.54 -10.80
C VAL A 298 3.53 12.06 -10.59
N LEU A 299 3.78 12.52 -9.36
CA LEU A 299 4.02 13.94 -9.04
C LEU A 299 5.32 14.46 -9.66
N VAL A 300 6.42 13.72 -9.58
CA VAL A 300 7.70 14.12 -10.19
C VAL A 300 7.58 14.20 -11.71
N ILE A 301 6.92 13.22 -12.34
CA ILE A 301 6.64 13.24 -13.78
C ILE A 301 5.78 14.46 -14.14
N GLY A 302 4.67 14.68 -13.42
CA GLY A 302 3.78 15.80 -13.65
C GLY A 302 4.46 17.16 -13.51
N MET A 303 5.26 17.34 -12.47
CA MET A 303 6.00 18.58 -12.24
C MET A 303 7.09 18.79 -13.30
N SER A 304 7.77 17.73 -13.73
CA SER A 304 8.75 17.79 -14.82
C SER A 304 8.09 18.23 -16.13
N CYS A 305 6.94 17.65 -16.49
CA CYS A 305 6.17 18.04 -17.67
C CYS A 305 5.68 19.50 -17.59
N CYS A 306 5.24 19.95 -16.41
CA CYS A 306 4.84 21.35 -16.19
C CYS A 306 6.03 22.30 -16.32
N LEU A 307 7.19 21.94 -15.77
CA LEU A 307 8.42 22.74 -15.90
C LEU A 307 8.85 22.86 -17.37
N ILE A 308 8.91 21.75 -18.11
CA ILE A 308 9.24 21.75 -19.54
C ILE A 308 8.25 22.63 -20.31
N SER A 309 6.94 22.47 -20.05
CA SER A 309 5.91 23.28 -20.69
C SER A 309 6.03 24.78 -20.34
N THR A 310 6.45 25.10 -19.12
CA THR A 310 6.66 26.49 -18.67
C THR A 310 7.88 27.11 -19.35
N LEU A 311 8.98 26.37 -19.49
CA LEU A 311 10.18 26.86 -20.20
C LEU A 311 9.94 27.09 -21.69
N LEU A 312 8.94 26.43 -22.28
CA LEU A 312 8.50 26.64 -23.66
C LEU A 312 7.52 27.81 -23.82
N LEU A 313 6.86 28.24 -22.74
CA LEU A 313 5.87 29.33 -22.76
C LEU A 313 6.43 30.68 -23.29
N PRO A 314 7.66 31.12 -22.95
CA PRO A 314 8.22 32.36 -23.46
C PRO A 314 8.29 32.40 -24.99
N ASN A 315 8.59 31.28 -25.64
CA ASN A 315 8.60 31.20 -27.09
C ASN A 315 7.19 31.40 -27.68
N LEU A 316 6.17 30.85 -27.03
CA LEU A 316 4.77 31.07 -27.40
C LEU A 316 4.35 32.53 -27.21
N LEU A 317 4.79 33.16 -26.11
CA LEU A 317 4.55 34.58 -25.82
C LEU A 317 5.21 35.51 -26.85
N VAL A 318 6.45 35.23 -27.27
CA VAL A 318 7.15 35.98 -28.33
C VAL A 318 6.40 35.88 -29.65
N ILE A 319 5.90 34.69 -30.01
CA ILE A 319 5.09 34.49 -31.22
C ILE A 319 3.78 35.27 -31.14
N TYR A 320 3.10 35.20 -29.98
CA TYR A 320 1.87 35.94 -29.74
C TYR A 320 2.06 37.45 -29.86
N ASP A 321 3.15 37.97 -29.31
CA ASP A 321 3.48 39.40 -29.35
C ASP A 321 3.80 39.88 -30.78
N ARG A 322 4.61 39.11 -31.53
CA ARG A 322 4.85 39.36 -32.97
C ARG A 322 3.56 39.36 -33.79
N TRP A 323 2.63 38.45 -33.48
CA TRP A 323 1.36 38.37 -34.18
C TRP A 323 0.44 39.56 -33.87
N ASN A 324 0.43 40.04 -32.62
CA ASN A 324 -0.34 41.22 -32.24
C ASN A 324 0.25 42.52 -32.83
N ARG A 325 1.58 42.65 -32.93
CA ARG A 325 2.25 43.76 -33.63
C ARG A 325 1.87 43.80 -35.11
N ARG A 326 1.89 42.65 -35.81
CA ARG A 326 1.43 42.54 -37.21
C ARG A 326 -0.04 42.93 -37.41
N ARG A 327 -0.87 42.86 -36.37
CA ARG A 327 -2.28 43.30 -36.38
C ARG A 327 -2.47 44.75 -35.92
N GLY A 328 -1.39 45.51 -35.72
CA GLY A 328 -1.44 46.92 -35.29
C GLY A 328 -1.91 47.13 -33.86
N ARG A 329 -1.83 46.10 -32.99
CA ARG A 329 -2.31 46.17 -31.59
C ARG A 329 -1.24 46.56 -30.58
N LEU A 330 0.02 46.56 -30.98
CA LEU A 330 1.16 47.09 -30.20
C LEU A 330 2.00 48.01 -31.10
N PRO A 331 2.59 49.10 -30.58
CA PRO A 331 3.52 49.97 -31.32
C PRO A 331 4.71 49.16 -31.86
N ASP A 332 5.20 49.53 -33.04
CA ASP A 332 6.39 48.92 -33.62
C ASP A 332 7.64 49.46 -32.89
N ASP A 333 8.65 48.61 -32.71
CA ASP A 333 9.86 48.96 -31.92
C ASP A 333 10.73 50.05 -32.59
N ALA A 334 10.33 50.55 -33.76
CA ALA A 334 11.05 51.54 -34.56
C ALA A 334 11.01 52.96 -33.99
N ASP A 335 10.15 53.26 -33.01
CA ASP A 335 9.96 54.62 -32.50
C ASP A 335 10.71 54.88 -31.17
N THR A 336 11.62 54.00 -30.74
CA THR A 336 12.37 54.19 -29.47
C THR A 336 13.82 53.68 -29.55
N GLU A 337 14.57 54.17 -30.53
CA GLU A 337 16.04 54.23 -30.49
C GLU A 337 16.48 55.55 -29.84
N ALA A 338 16.29 55.68 -28.53
CA ALA A 338 16.92 56.70 -27.69
C ALA A 338 16.67 56.27 -26.25
N ASP A 339 17.64 55.56 -25.68
CA ASP A 339 17.95 55.41 -24.25
C ASP A 339 18.72 54.09 -24.09
N ASP A 340 19.89 54.07 -24.73
CA ASP A 340 20.99 53.17 -24.44
C ASP A 340 21.99 54.00 -23.62
N TYR A 341 21.68 54.18 -22.34
CA TYR A 341 22.57 54.79 -21.35
C TYR A 341 22.36 54.06 -20.03
N GLU A 342 23.14 53.00 -19.81
CA GLU A 342 23.88 52.71 -18.57
C GLU A 342 24.60 51.35 -18.72
N ASP A 343 25.71 51.35 -19.46
CA ASP A 343 26.81 50.37 -19.33
C ASP A 343 28.17 51.10 -19.34
N GLU A 344 28.26 52.16 -18.53
CA GLU A 344 29.52 52.88 -18.25
C GLU A 344 29.75 52.95 -16.74
N THR A 345 30.20 51.84 -16.14
CA THR A 345 30.94 51.87 -14.86
C THR A 345 32.03 50.81 -14.86
N SER A 346 32.81 50.78 -15.93
CA SER A 346 34.05 49.99 -16.01
C SER A 346 35.06 50.66 -16.93
N ARG A 347 35.48 51.87 -16.55
CA ARG A 347 36.75 52.52 -16.96
C ARG A 347 36.85 53.84 -16.21
N ASP A 348 37.64 53.87 -15.16
CA ASP A 348 38.70 54.89 -15.02
C ASP A 348 39.57 54.61 -13.80
N ALA A 349 40.87 54.68 -14.05
CA ALA A 349 41.95 54.41 -13.13
C ALA A 349 42.38 55.70 -12.38
N ILE A 350 42.80 55.48 -11.13
CA ILE A 350 43.56 56.34 -10.20
C ILE A 350 44.74 57.08 -10.89
N PRO A 351 45.07 58.36 -10.57
CA PRO A 351 46.00 58.66 -9.45
C PRO A 351 45.95 60.04 -8.74
N GLY A 352 46.12 60.02 -7.41
CA GLY A 352 47.31 60.63 -6.78
C GLY A 352 47.15 61.78 -5.76
N ARG A 353 47.95 61.64 -4.68
CA ARG A 353 48.37 62.62 -3.62
C ARG A 353 47.38 62.91 -2.48
N GLY A 354 47.71 62.78 -1.20
CA GLY A 354 48.95 62.37 -0.51
C GLY A 354 48.90 62.73 0.99
N GLY A 355 49.58 61.93 1.83
CA GLY A 355 50.16 62.40 3.11
C GLY A 355 49.37 62.16 4.42
N PRO A 356 49.89 61.31 5.35
CA PRO A 356 49.43 61.14 6.75
C PRO A 356 50.34 61.97 7.71
N PRO A 357 50.48 61.76 9.06
CA PRO A 357 49.95 60.73 9.98
C PRO A 357 49.58 61.22 11.43
N SER A 358 49.45 60.25 12.36
CA SER A 358 49.57 60.31 13.85
C SER A 358 48.28 60.59 14.66
N ASP A 359 48.02 60.05 15.86
CA ASP A 359 48.70 59.08 16.73
C ASP A 359 47.76 58.67 17.90
N LEU A 360 48.04 57.50 18.49
CA LEU A 360 47.96 57.12 19.92
C LEU A 360 46.65 56.88 20.71
N SER A 361 46.67 55.70 21.38
CA SER A 361 46.15 55.34 22.74
C SER A 361 44.63 55.33 22.95
N GLY A 362 43.98 54.41 23.68
CA GLY A 362 44.28 53.43 24.74
C GLY A 362 42.95 53.30 25.51
N GLU A 363 42.36 52.12 25.75
CA GLU A 363 42.35 51.36 27.02
C GLU A 363 41.04 50.54 27.02
N SER A 364 41.05 49.23 27.31
CA SER A 364 40.58 48.59 28.57
C SER A 364 39.07 48.81 28.86
N GLN A 365 38.18 47.85 29.12
CA GLN A 365 38.20 46.57 29.85
C GLN A 365 36.88 45.79 29.52
N GLY A 366 36.88 44.45 29.66
CA GLY A 366 35.74 43.54 29.38
C GLY A 366 34.65 43.49 30.47
N PRO A 367 34.02 42.33 30.80
CA PRO A 367 34.01 41.03 30.12
C PRO A 367 32.59 40.45 29.88
N ALA A 368 32.57 39.29 29.22
CA ALA A 368 31.43 38.39 29.09
C ALA A 368 31.14 37.61 30.39
N GLU A 369 29.86 37.34 30.68
CA GLU A 369 29.42 36.05 31.25
C GLU A 369 27.94 35.72 30.91
N PRO A 370 27.54 34.43 30.90
CA PRO A 370 26.26 33.92 30.40
C PRO A 370 25.35 33.36 31.51
N ILE A 371 24.00 33.43 31.39
CA ILE A 371 23.10 32.66 32.29
C ILE A 371 21.82 32.16 31.58
N SER A 372 21.76 30.84 31.46
CA SER A 372 20.69 29.87 31.73
C SER A 372 19.21 30.12 31.34
N SER A 373 18.70 29.14 30.58
CA SER A 373 17.46 28.36 30.81
C SER A 373 16.40 28.85 31.81
N ARG A 374 15.13 28.92 31.36
CA ARG A 374 14.02 28.04 31.84
C ARG A 374 12.66 28.37 31.19
N CYS A 375 11.98 27.28 30.83
CA CYS A 375 10.55 26.98 30.97
C CYS A 375 9.45 27.90 30.40
N ALA A 376 8.73 27.28 29.45
CA ALA A 376 7.30 26.95 29.49
C ALA A 376 6.25 28.08 29.54
N ALA A 377 5.47 28.14 28.46
CA ALA A 377 4.01 28.03 28.47
C ALA A 377 3.55 27.34 27.18
#